data_AF-A0A2G2PH36-F1
#
_entry.id   AF-A0A2G2PH36-F1
#
_cell.length_a   1.000
_cell.length_b   1.000
_cell.length_c   1.000
_cell.angle_alpha   90.00
_cell.angle_beta   90.00
_cell.angle_gamma   90.00
#
_symmetry.space_group_name_H-M   'P 1'
#
loop_
_entity.id
_entity.type
_entity.pdbx_description
1 polymer ?
#
loop_
_entity_poly.entity_id
_entity_poly.type
_entity_poly.pdbx_seq_one_letter_code
_entity_poly.pdbx_strand_id
1 'polypeptide(L)' 'MEKRYYRAKELAEYLGVSITTIWNYAKDGKITPKKLSAHATVFDIKEIDKLFDEVA' A
#
# COMPACT_ATOMS: atom_id res chain seq x y z
N MET A 1 -5.93 -10.16 14.88
CA MET A 1 -4.54 -10.22 14.36
C MET A 1 -4.39 -9.09 13.36
N GLU A 2 -3.69 -8.02 13.71
CA GLU A 2 -3.43 -6.92 12.77
C GLU A 2 -2.33 -7.35 11.79
N LYS A 3 -2.69 -7.62 10.54
CA LYS A 3 -1.71 -7.66 9.45
C LYS A 3 -1.23 -6.22 9.26
N ARG A 4 0.06 -5.95 9.45
CA ARG A 4 0.65 -4.61 9.16
C ARG A 4 1.00 -4.44 7.69
N TYR A 5 1.26 -5.56 7.00
CA TYR A 5 1.70 -5.59 5.63
C TYR A 5 0.63 -6.22 4.74
N TYR A 6 0.24 -5.50 3.69
CA TYR A 6 -0.77 -5.92 2.73
C TYR A 6 -0.17 -6.01 1.34
N ARG A 7 -0.60 -7.00 0.54
CA ARG A 7 -0.26 -7.01 -0.90
C ARG A 7 -1.02 -5.90 -1.63
N ALA A 8 -0.54 -5.49 -2.80
CA ALA A 8 -1.20 -4.47 -3.62
C ALA A 8 -2.70 -4.73 -3.83
N LYS A 9 -3.10 -6.01 -4.01
CA LYS A 9 -4.50 -6.39 -4.16
C LYS A 9 -5.32 -6.17 -2.89
N GLU A 10 -4.82 -6.64 -1.74
CA GLU A 10 -5.54 -6.48 -0.47
C GLU A 10 -5.60 -5.00 -0.07
N LEU A 11 -4.53 -4.24 -0.33
CA LEU A 11 -4.47 -2.81 -0.07
C LEU A 11 -5.46 -2.02 -0.95
N ALA A 12 -5.59 -2.40 -2.21
CA ALA A 12 -6.57 -1.84 -3.13
C ALA A 12 -8.01 -2.07 -2.61
N GLU A 13 -8.31 -3.29 -2.15
CA GLU A 13 -9.60 -3.62 -1.53
C GLU A 13 -9.84 -2.83 -0.23
N TYR A 14 -8.80 -2.64 0.60
CA TYR A 14 -8.90 -1.87 1.84
C TYR A 14 -9.19 -0.38 1.60
N LEU A 15 -8.47 0.24 0.66
CA LEU A 15 -8.62 1.66 0.32
C LEU A 15 -9.82 1.92 -0.62
N GLY A 16 -10.46 0.88 -1.16
CA GLY A 16 -11.53 1.00 -2.15
C GLY A 16 -11.04 1.55 -3.50
N VAL A 17 -9.76 1.36 -3.84
CA VAL A 17 -9.15 1.86 -5.09
C VAL A 17 -8.77 0.71 -6.01
N SER A 18 -8.37 1.03 -7.24
CA SER A 18 -7.85 0.03 -8.17
C SER A 18 -6.42 -0.38 -7.84
N ILE A 19 -6.03 -1.61 -8.17
CA ILE A 19 -4.64 -2.10 -8.04
C ILE A 19 -3.67 -1.21 -8.84
N THR A 20 -4.11 -0.73 -10.01
CA THR A 20 -3.32 0.18 -10.85
C THR A 20 -3.02 1.49 -10.12
N THR A 21 -4.00 2.01 -9.36
CA THR A 21 -3.84 3.22 -8.54
C THR A 21 -2.76 3.01 -7.48
N ILE A 22 -2.74 1.86 -6.80
CA ILE A 22 -1.68 1.50 -5.83
C ILE A 22 -0.30 1.53 -6.51
N TRP A 23 -0.17 0.91 -7.69
CA TRP A 23 1.10 0.93 -8.43
C TRP A 23 1.51 2.31 -8.91
N ASN A 24 0.54 3.16 -9.27
CA ASN A 24 0.82 4.55 -9.60
C ASN A 24 1.35 5.31 -8.37
N TYR A 25 0.74 5.15 -7.21
CA TYR A 25 1.26 5.73 -5.96
C TYR A 25 2.66 5.22 -5.60
N ALA A 26 2.93 3.93 -5.86
CA ALA A 26 4.26 3.37 -5.64
C ALA A 26 5.29 3.94 -6.63
N LYS A 27 4.90 4.17 -7.88
CA LYS A 27 5.75 4.83 -8.90
C LYS A 27 5.98 6.29 -8.60
N ASP A 28 4.96 7.00 -8.12
CA ASP A 28 5.01 8.40 -7.72
C ASP A 28 5.83 8.61 -6.42
N GLY A 29 6.22 7.54 -5.74
CA GLY A 29 6.95 7.60 -4.46
C GLY A 29 6.08 8.00 -3.27
N LYS A 30 4.75 7.98 -3.43
CA LYS A 30 3.79 8.27 -2.34
C LYS A 30 3.68 7.13 -1.34
N ILE A 31 3.83 5.90 -1.80
CA ILE A 31 3.82 4.71 -0.94
C ILE A 31 5.07 3.88 -1.17
N THR A 32 5.61 3.30 -0.10
CA THR A 32 6.87 2.55 -0.13
C THR A 32 6.61 1.06 -0.42
N PRO A 33 6.96 0.53 -1.61
CA PRO A 33 6.87 -0.90 -1.87
C PRO A 33 7.97 -1.66 -1.11
N LYS A 34 7.60 -2.49 -0.14
CA LYS A 34 8.53 -3.39 0.57
C LYS A 34 8.54 -4.76 -0.09
N LYS A 35 9.69 -5.18 -0.63
CA LYS A 35 9.83 -6.55 -1.14
C LYS A 35 9.93 -7.54 0.02
N LEU A 36 8.93 -8.41 0.14
CA LEU A 36 8.92 -9.52 1.09
C LEU A 36 9.65 -10.74 0.52
N SER A 37 9.57 -10.95 -0.80
CA SER A 37 10.30 -12.00 -1.51
C SER A 37 10.53 -11.62 -2.98
N ALA A 38 11.24 -12.46 -3.73
CA ALA A 38 11.48 -12.28 -5.16
C ALA A 38 10.20 -12.02 -6.00
N HIS A 39 9.04 -12.51 -5.53
CA HIS A 39 7.76 -12.39 -6.22
C HIS A 39 6.66 -11.69 -5.41
N ALA A 40 6.95 -11.27 -4.17
CA ALA A 40 5.95 -10.66 -3.29
C ALA A 40 6.41 -9.26 -2.84
N THR A 41 5.67 -8.25 -3.27
CA THR A 41 5.78 -6.88 -2.75
C THR A 41 4.59 -6.61 -1.84
N VAL A 42 4.87 -6.09 -0.65
CA VAL A 42 3.90 -5.72 0.37
C VAL A 42 4.04 -4.25 0.72
N PHE A 43 2.97 -3.69 1.29
CA PHE A 43 2.84 -2.29 1.64
C PHE A 43 2.42 -2.20 3.10
N ASP A 44 2.99 -1.24 3.82
CA ASP A 44 2.71 -1.02 5.23
C ASP A 44 1.48 -0.12 5.39
N ILE A 45 0.39 -0.65 5.93
CA ILE A 45 -0.86 0.10 6.03
C ILE A 45 -0.75 1.27 7.00
N LYS A 46 0.11 1.18 8.03
CA LYS A 46 0.28 2.26 8.99
C LYS A 46 0.96 3.50 8.40
N GLU A 47 1.86 3.28 7.44
CA GLU A 47 2.53 4.35 6.72
C GLU A 47 1.54 5.02 5.77
N ILE A 48 0.71 4.21 5.12
CA ILE A 48 -0.35 4.65 4.22
C ILE A 48 -1.41 5.45 4.97
N ASP A 49 -1.99 4.91 6.04
CA ASP A 49 -3.01 5.59 6.84
C ASP A 49 -2.50 6.93 7.36
N LYS A 50 -1.24 7.01 7.82
CA LYS A 50 -0.61 8.29 8.18
C LYS A 50 -0.54 9.27 7.02
N LEU A 51 -0.17 8.79 5.84
CA LEU A 51 -0.04 9.62 4.64
C LEU A 51 -1.40 10.14 4.16
N PHE A 52 -2.48 9.39 4.37
CA PHE A 52 -3.84 9.78 4.03
C PHE A 52 -4.49 10.65 5.11
N ASP A 53 -4.22 10.41 6.40
CA ASP A 53 -4.69 11.25 7.51
C ASP A 53 -4.08 12.66 7.49
N GLU A 54 -2.83 12.82 7.05
CA GLU A 54 -2.21 14.16 6.90
C GLU A 54 -2.83 15.03 5.79
N VAL A 55 -3.67 14.44 4.92
CA VAL A 55 -4.28 15.13 3.77
C VAL A 55 -5.74 15.55 4.06
N ALA A 56 -6.31 15.19 5.22
CA ALA A 56 -7.67 15.54 5.65
C ALA A 56 -7.71 16.75 6.59
#